data_AF-A0A962I787-F1
#
_entry.id   AF-A0A962I787-F1
#
_cell.length_a   1.000
_cell.length_b   1.000
_cell.length_c   1.000
_cell.angle_alpha   90.00
_cell.angle_beta   90.00
_cell.angle_gamma   90.00
#
_symmetry.space_group_name_H-M   'P 1'
#
loop_
_entity.id
_entity.type
_entity.pdbx_description
1 polymer ?
#
loop_
_entity_poly.entity_id
_entity_poly.type
_entity_poly.pdbx_seq_one_letter_code
_entity_poly.pdbx_strand_id
1 'polypeptide(L)'
;MTIARLTTLTALFFALGSTFATGQDSPETLTEQTRALQAEAAPPAALDVRVVTGGTAGPLLVGVDDAAVGAFRIDVLTDMSTQAFTGAQVWGAAYDPGNDRLLFNNGTTLMEWPIGGAVNTLGTITDPGAMALSMTGLAFGNGTLYACRNIANEAIYAVDL
;
A
#
# COMPACT_ATOMS: atom_id res chain seq x y z
N MET A 1 25.22 -36.13 -35.96
CA MET A 1 24.10 -37.09 -36.09
C MET A 1 23.78 -37.52 -34.67
N THR A 2 22.69 -37.13 -34.02
CA THR A 2 21.29 -37.25 -34.43
C THR A 2 20.44 -36.20 -33.69
N ILE A 3 19.50 -35.61 -34.44
CA ILE A 3 18.46 -34.68 -34.00
C ILE A 3 17.39 -35.47 -33.22
N ALA A 4 17.04 -35.04 -32.01
CA ALA A 4 15.85 -35.54 -31.34
C ALA A 4 14.62 -34.88 -31.98
N ARG A 5 13.87 -35.66 -32.77
CA ARG A 5 12.59 -35.27 -33.36
C ARG A 5 11.47 -35.43 -32.36
N LEU A 6 10.57 -34.45 -32.35
CA LEU A 6 9.26 -34.49 -31.72
C LEU A 6 8.36 -35.45 -32.52
N THR A 7 7.82 -36.48 -31.88
CA THR A 7 6.75 -37.32 -32.43
C THR A 7 5.55 -37.27 -31.51
N THR A 8 4.45 -36.79 -32.09
CA THR A 8 3.11 -36.70 -31.54
C THR A 8 2.64 -38.04 -31.00
N LEU A 9 2.25 -38.10 -29.72
CA LEU A 9 1.46 -39.21 -29.20
C LEU A 9 0.01 -38.74 -29.07
N THR A 10 -0.81 -39.24 -29.98
CA THR A 10 -2.27 -39.13 -29.99
C THR A 10 -2.81 -39.66 -28.66
N ALA A 11 -3.30 -38.76 -27.80
CA ALA A 11 -4.01 -39.16 -26.59
C ALA A 11 -5.45 -39.49 -26.96
N LEU A 12 -5.75 -40.77 -26.76
CA LEU A 12 -7.02 -41.47 -26.87
C LEU A 12 -8.16 -40.72 -26.16
N PHE A 13 -9.26 -40.51 -26.89
CA PHE A 13 -10.53 -40.01 -26.36
C PHE A 13 -11.01 -40.91 -25.21
N PHE A 14 -10.95 -40.41 -23.97
CA PHE A 14 -11.83 -40.89 -22.92
C PHE A 14 -13.08 -40.01 -22.91
N ALA A 15 -14.18 -40.57 -23.41
CA ALA A 15 -15.51 -40.05 -23.17
C ALA A 15 -15.85 -40.22 -21.69
N LEU A 16 -15.55 -39.19 -20.89
CA LEU A 16 -16.24 -38.96 -19.63
C LEU A 16 -17.25 -37.87 -19.91
N GLY A 17 -18.53 -38.26 -19.99
CA GLY A 17 -19.62 -37.31 -20.05
C GLY A 17 -19.54 -36.40 -18.83
N SER A 18 -19.11 -35.15 -19.05
CA SER A 18 -19.31 -34.09 -18.09
C SER A 18 -20.81 -33.80 -18.06
N THR A 19 -21.50 -34.44 -17.12
CA THR A 19 -22.70 -33.83 -16.55
C THR A 19 -22.24 -32.52 -15.92
N PHE A 20 -22.28 -31.42 -16.67
CA PHE A 20 -22.30 -30.11 -16.03
C PHE A 20 -23.53 -30.13 -15.13
N ALA A 21 -23.30 -30.02 -13.83
CA ALA A 21 -24.39 -29.64 -12.95
C ALA A 21 -24.91 -28.31 -13.50
N THR A 22 -26.08 -28.31 -14.13
CA THR A 22 -26.90 -27.11 -14.28
C THR A 22 -27.38 -26.79 -12.88
N GLY A 23 -26.45 -26.39 -12.01
CA GLY A 23 -26.77 -25.76 -10.74
C GLY A 23 -27.52 -24.51 -11.15
N GLN A 24 -28.83 -24.57 -11.02
CA GLN A 24 -29.66 -23.41 -11.27
C GLN A 24 -29.16 -22.35 -10.29
N ASP A 25 -28.62 -21.26 -10.82
CA ASP A 25 -28.10 -20.17 -10.00
C ASP A 25 -29.13 -19.85 -8.94
N SER A 26 -28.68 -19.77 -7.69
CA SER A 26 -29.58 -19.49 -6.60
C SER A 26 -30.31 -18.16 -6.88
N PRO A 27 -31.54 -17.97 -6.41
CA PRO A 27 -32.24 -16.69 -6.55
C PRO A 27 -31.41 -15.50 -6.05
N GLU A 28 -30.56 -15.71 -5.04
CA GLU A 28 -29.60 -14.73 -4.55
C GLU A 28 -28.50 -14.45 -5.59
N THR A 29 -27.90 -15.49 -6.17
CA THR A 29 -26.90 -15.36 -7.23
C THR A 29 -27.42 -14.58 -8.44
N LEU A 30 -28.64 -14.85 -8.89
CA LEU A 30 -29.27 -14.11 -9.99
C LEU A 30 -29.55 -12.65 -9.63
N THR A 31 -29.89 -12.39 -8.37
CA THR A 31 -30.10 -11.03 -7.86
C THR A 31 -28.79 -10.24 -7.87
N GLU A 32 -27.69 -10.83 -7.40
CA GLU A 32 -26.37 -10.19 -7.39
C GLU A 32 -25.83 -9.98 -8.81
N GLN A 33 -26.00 -10.93 -9.72
CA GLN A 33 -25.65 -10.75 -11.13
C GLN A 33 -26.43 -9.60 -11.79
N THR A 34 -27.73 -9.50 -11.50
CA THR A 34 -28.57 -8.41 -12.02
C THR A 34 -28.13 -7.05 -11.46
N ARG A 35 -27.79 -6.98 -10.17
CA ARG A 35 -27.25 -5.76 -9.54
C ARG A 35 -25.89 -5.37 -10.13
N ALA A 36 -25.02 -6.33 -10.39
CA ALA A 36 -23.72 -6.09 -11.02
C ALA A 36 -23.88 -5.53 -12.44
N LEU A 37 -24.72 -6.14 -13.27
CA LEU A 37 -25.00 -5.65 -14.63
C LEU A 37 -25.62 -4.24 -14.63
N GLN A 38 -26.49 -3.95 -13.66
CA GLN A 38 -27.07 -2.61 -13.49
C GLN A 38 -26.01 -1.58 -13.08
N ALA A 39 -25.07 -1.95 -12.22
CA ALA A 39 -23.96 -1.08 -11.81
C ALA A 39 -22.95 -0.84 -12.95
N GLU A 40 -22.68 -1.85 -13.79
CA GLU A 40 -21.82 -1.73 -14.98
C GLU A 40 -22.45 -0.85 -16.07
N ALA A 41 -23.78 -0.90 -16.23
CA ALA A 41 -24.52 -0.08 -17.18
C ALA A 41 -24.77 1.35 -16.68
N ALA A 42 -24.58 1.61 -15.39
CA ALA A 42 -24.74 2.95 -14.83
C ALA A 42 -23.62 3.86 -15.35
N PRO A 43 -23.92 5.15 -15.63
CA PRO A 43 -22.88 6.13 -15.87
C PRO A 43 -21.89 6.08 -14.69
N PRO A 44 -20.56 6.16 -14.94
CA PRO A 44 -19.61 6.21 -13.85
C PRO A 44 -20.04 7.30 -12.89
N ALA A 45 -20.11 6.96 -11.60
CA ALA A 45 -20.41 7.94 -10.56
C ALA A 45 -19.51 9.15 -10.80
N ALA A 46 -20.10 10.35 -10.81
CA ALA A 46 -19.31 11.56 -10.90
C ALA A 46 -18.23 11.49 -9.82
N LEU A 47 -16.96 11.63 -10.23
CA LEU A 47 -15.88 11.73 -9.26
C LEU A 47 -16.24 12.87 -8.32
N ASP A 48 -16.36 12.58 -7.02
CA ASP A 48 -16.42 13.62 -5.99
C ASP A 48 -15.02 14.26 -5.95
N VAL A 49 -14.77 15.16 -6.90
CA VAL A 49 -13.54 15.95 -6.95
C VAL A 49 -13.65 16.96 -5.84
N ARG A 50 -13.24 16.55 -4.65
CA ARG A 50 -12.99 17.49 -3.56
C ARG A 50 -11.69 18.19 -3.87
N VAL A 51 -11.79 19.47 -4.21
CA VAL A 51 -10.65 20.37 -4.10
C VAL A 51 -10.35 20.47 -2.61
N VAL A 52 -9.40 19.68 -2.15
CA VAL A 52 -8.70 20.01 -0.92
C VAL A 52 -7.95 21.29 -1.25
N THR A 53 -8.52 22.45 -0.91
CA THR A 53 -7.75 23.69 -0.86
C THR A 53 -6.63 23.41 0.13
N GLY A 54 -5.43 23.15 -0.39
CA GLY A 54 -4.25 23.03 0.42
C GLY A 54 -4.19 24.26 1.30
N GLY A 55 -4.25 24.05 2.61
CA GLY A 55 -3.83 25.10 3.54
C GLY A 55 -2.36 25.42 3.28
N THR A 56 -1.81 26.39 4.01
CA THR A 56 -0.36 26.59 4.14
C THR A 56 0.35 25.42 4.85
N ALA A 57 -0.18 24.19 4.73
CA ALA A 57 0.18 22.98 5.46
C ALA A 57 1.56 22.41 5.08
N GLY A 58 2.25 23.06 4.14
CA GLY A 58 3.56 22.64 3.67
C GLY A 58 3.49 21.71 2.45
N PRO A 59 4.65 21.25 1.96
CA PRO A 59 4.73 20.37 0.80
C PRO A 59 4.12 19.00 1.09
N LEU A 60 3.58 18.35 0.06
CA LEU A 60 3.27 16.93 0.11
C LEU A 60 4.57 16.14 0.00
N LEU A 61 4.76 15.13 0.86
CA LEU A 61 5.84 14.18 0.70
C LEU A 61 5.29 12.85 0.17
N VAL A 62 5.93 12.34 -0.88
CA VAL A 62 5.59 11.07 -1.52
C VAL A 62 6.81 10.17 -1.50
N GLY A 63 6.66 8.98 -0.94
CA GLY A 63 7.64 7.90 -0.99
C GLY A 63 6.96 6.60 -1.40
N VAL A 64 7.75 5.59 -1.71
CA VAL A 64 7.26 4.27 -2.13
C VAL A 64 7.96 3.15 -1.37
N ASP A 65 7.36 1.96 -1.41
CA ASP A 65 7.96 0.71 -0.96
C ASP A 65 9.02 0.18 -1.98
N ASP A 66 9.98 1.04 -2.32
CA ASP A 66 11.13 0.67 -3.14
C ASP A 66 12.29 1.64 -2.85
N ALA A 67 13.39 1.12 -2.30
CA ALA A 67 14.56 1.92 -1.94
C ALA A 67 15.30 2.49 -3.17
N ALA A 68 15.12 1.90 -4.34
CA ALA A 68 15.71 2.38 -5.59
C ALA A 68 14.95 3.56 -6.19
N VAL A 69 13.72 3.83 -5.71
CA VAL A 69 12.90 4.96 -6.14
C VAL A 69 13.06 6.11 -5.15
N GLY A 70 13.22 7.33 -5.67
CA GLY A 70 13.34 8.52 -4.83
C GLY A 70 12.04 8.83 -4.08
N ALA A 71 12.18 9.37 -2.87
CA ALA A 71 11.10 10.11 -2.22
C ALA A 71 11.15 11.57 -2.67
N PHE A 72 9.97 12.19 -2.83
CA PHE A 72 9.83 13.53 -3.38
C PHE A 72 9.02 14.43 -2.47
N ARG A 73 9.43 15.70 -2.40
CA ARG A 73 8.61 16.81 -1.91
C ARG A 73 7.95 17.48 -3.10
N ILE A 74 6.64 17.63 -3.02
CA ILE A 74 5.82 18.30 -4.01
C ILE A 74 5.28 19.57 -3.35
N ASP A 75 5.68 20.72 -3.89
CA ASP A 75 5.02 21.98 -3.58
C ASP A 75 3.66 21.97 -4.26
N VAL A 76 2.60 21.86 -3.45
CA VAL A 76 1.21 21.77 -3.94
C VAL A 76 0.66 23.09 -4.47
N LEU A 77 1.39 24.21 -4.31
CA LEU A 77 1.02 25.51 -4.87
C LEU A 77 1.64 25.75 -6.24
N THR A 78 2.82 25.17 -6.49
CA THR A 78 3.60 25.40 -7.72
C THR A 78 3.74 24.15 -8.59
N ASP A 79 3.24 23.00 -8.12
CA ASP A 79 3.43 21.68 -8.71
C ASP A 79 4.91 21.29 -8.90
N MET A 80 5.82 21.96 -8.20
CA MET A 80 7.25 21.67 -8.28
C MET A 80 7.59 20.43 -7.43
N SER A 81 8.12 19.40 -8.09
CA SER A 81 8.67 18.22 -7.43
C SER A 81 10.18 18.33 -7.26
N THR A 82 10.65 18.10 -6.03
CA THR A 82 12.08 18.04 -5.69
C THR A 82 12.35 16.74 -4.95
N GLN A 83 13.39 16.01 -5.38
CA GLN A 83 13.79 14.78 -4.67
C GLN A 83 14.24 15.12 -3.25
N ALA A 84 13.65 14.46 -2.26
CA ALA A 84 13.98 14.60 -0.84
C ALA A 84 15.16 13.69 -0.47
N PHE A 85 15.04 12.39 -0.76
CA PHE A 85 16.06 11.38 -0.52
C PHE A 85 15.84 10.14 -1.41
N THR A 86 16.78 9.21 -1.40
CA THR A 86 16.69 7.87 -2.01
C THR A 86 17.44 6.87 -1.13
N GLY A 87 17.31 5.57 -1.38
CA GLY A 87 17.96 4.52 -0.61
C GLY A 87 17.18 4.04 0.61
N ALA A 88 15.91 4.45 0.75
CA ALA A 88 15.02 4.02 1.82
C ALA A 88 13.59 3.81 1.30
N GLN A 89 12.91 2.78 1.81
CA GLN A 89 11.50 2.51 1.52
C GLN A 89 10.63 3.30 2.49
N VAL A 90 9.48 3.76 2.03
CA VAL A 90 8.50 4.51 2.83
C VAL A 90 7.16 3.78 2.80
N TRP A 91 6.87 3.00 3.83
CA TRP A 91 5.61 2.24 3.95
C TRP A 91 4.51 3.11 4.59
N GLY A 92 4.87 3.79 5.67
CA GLY A 92 4.07 4.80 6.34
C GLY A 92 4.97 5.96 6.78
N ALA A 93 4.41 7.16 6.83
CA ALA A 93 5.16 8.35 7.21
C ALA A 93 4.28 9.34 7.98
N ALA A 94 4.89 10.06 8.91
CA ALA A 94 4.27 11.10 9.72
C ALA A 94 5.25 12.26 9.92
N TYR A 95 4.76 13.49 9.81
CA TYR A 95 5.56 14.68 10.08
C TYR A 95 5.49 15.04 11.56
N ASP A 96 6.64 15.20 12.19
CA ASP A 96 6.81 15.69 13.55
C ASP A 96 7.17 17.19 13.49
N PRO A 97 6.19 18.10 13.68
CA PRO A 97 6.42 19.54 13.57
C PRO A 97 7.25 20.10 14.73
N GLY A 98 7.36 19.38 15.84
CA GLY A 98 8.14 19.83 17.00
C GLY A 98 9.65 19.76 16.76
N ASN A 99 10.09 18.82 15.91
CA ASN A 99 11.51 18.57 15.61
C ASN A 99 11.86 18.79 14.13
N ASP A 100 10.92 19.29 13.32
CA ASP A 100 11.04 19.49 11.88
C ASP A 100 11.65 18.28 11.15
N ARG A 101 11.01 17.12 11.34
CA ARG A 101 11.44 15.84 10.76
C ARG A 101 10.26 15.01 10.28
N LEU A 102 10.53 14.18 9.29
CA LEU A 102 9.64 13.10 8.89
C LEU A 102 10.04 11.82 9.62
N LEU A 103 9.11 11.20 10.32
CA LEU A 103 9.23 9.83 10.84
C LEU A 103 8.61 8.90 9.80
N PHE A 104 9.29 7.83 9.42
CA PHE A 104 8.78 6.86 8.47
C PHE A 104 9.28 5.46 8.78
N ASN A 105 8.60 4.44 8.25
CA ASN A 105 9.00 3.07 8.46
C ASN A 105 9.27 2.31 7.15
N ASN A 106 10.18 1.34 7.24
CA ASN A 106 10.37 0.27 6.28
C ASN A 106 10.07 -1.05 6.99
N GLY A 107 8.85 -1.55 6.83
CA GLY A 107 8.36 -2.71 7.56
C GLY A 107 8.43 -2.50 9.08
N THR A 108 9.40 -3.14 9.72
CA THR A 108 9.65 -3.09 11.18
C THR A 108 10.60 -1.97 11.60
N THR A 109 11.34 -1.37 10.68
CA THR A 109 12.40 -0.41 11.02
C THR A 109 11.84 1.01 11.01
N LEU A 110 11.98 1.72 12.13
CA LEU A 110 11.66 3.15 12.23
C LEU A 110 12.88 3.97 11.81
N MET A 111 12.62 4.96 10.97
CA MET A 111 13.60 5.85 10.39
C MET A 111 13.13 7.30 10.55
N GLU A 112 14.07 8.22 10.48
CA GLU A 112 13.79 9.64 10.42
C GLU A 112 14.50 10.31 9.24
N TRP A 113 13.91 11.41 8.80
CA TRP A 113 14.54 12.36 7.91
C TRP A 113 14.30 13.78 8.45
N PRO A 114 15.31 14.41 9.07
CA PRO A 114 15.29 15.85 9.31
C PRO A 114 15.10 16.57 7.97
N ILE A 115 14.21 17.56 7.90
CA ILE A 115 13.90 18.20 6.61
C ILE A 115 15.16 18.84 6.01
N GLY A 116 15.59 18.33 4.85
CA GLY A 116 16.83 18.75 4.16
C GLY A 116 18.12 18.09 4.69
N GLY A 117 18.01 17.18 5.65
CA GLY A 117 19.12 16.41 6.21
C GLY A 117 19.32 15.03 5.56
N ALA A 118 20.09 14.19 6.24
CA ALA A 118 20.29 12.78 5.87
C ALA A 118 19.24 11.89 6.56
N VAL A 119 18.90 10.77 5.92
CA VAL A 119 18.06 9.74 6.53
C VAL A 119 18.84 9.00 7.61
N ASN A 120 18.23 8.83 8.79
CA ASN A 120 18.79 8.06 9.91
C ASN A 120 17.85 6.91 10.31
N THR A 121 18.42 5.82 10.79
CA THR A 121 17.65 4.74 11.43
C THR A 121 17.51 5.03 12.91
N LEU A 122 16.28 4.98 13.43
CA LEU A 122 15.98 5.14 14.86
C LEU A 122 15.96 3.79 15.59
N GLY A 123 15.59 2.71 14.89
CA GLY A 123 15.64 1.36 15.45
C GLY A 123 14.54 0.46 14.91
N THR A 124 14.33 -0.67 15.59
CA THR A 124 13.26 -1.62 15.27
C THR A 124 12.05 -1.35 16.15
N ILE A 125 10.86 -1.24 15.54
CA ILE A 125 9.58 -1.17 16.25
C ILE A 125 9.31 -2.55 16.85
N THR A 126 9.21 -2.61 18.17
CA THR A 126 8.98 -3.86 18.92
C THR A 126 7.81 -3.74 19.86
N ASP A 127 7.16 -4.87 20.15
CA ASP A 127 6.21 -4.98 21.24
C ASP A 127 6.93 -5.12 22.61
N PRO A 128 6.21 -5.08 23.74
CA PRO A 128 6.83 -5.29 25.07
C PRO A 128 7.52 -6.65 25.25
N GLY A 129 7.24 -7.63 24.40
CA GLY A 129 7.90 -8.93 24.34
C GLY A 129 9.13 -8.96 23.42
N ALA A 130 9.59 -7.80 22.93
CA ALA A 130 10.68 -7.63 21.97
C ALA A 130 10.43 -8.28 20.59
N MET A 131 9.17 -8.56 20.23
CA MET A 131 8.82 -9.02 18.89
C MET A 131 8.79 -7.83 17.93
N ALA A 132 9.51 -7.95 16.81
CA ALA A 132 9.52 -6.93 15.77
C ALA A 132 8.14 -6.86 15.07
N LEU A 133 7.58 -5.65 14.99
CA LEU A 133 6.28 -5.42 14.42
C LEU A 133 6.37 -4.57 13.14
N SER A 134 6.02 -5.16 12.00
CA SER A 134 5.79 -4.39 10.77
C SER A 134 4.57 -3.48 10.90
N MET A 135 4.71 -2.25 10.43
CA MET A 135 3.64 -1.26 10.41
C MET A 135 3.33 -0.81 8.98
N THR A 136 2.10 -0.44 8.68
CA THR A 136 1.66 -0.03 7.33
C THR A 136 1.22 1.43 7.25
N GLY A 137 1.22 2.14 8.37
CA GLY A 137 0.88 3.55 8.40
C GLY A 137 1.37 4.18 9.69
N LEU A 138 1.72 5.46 9.63
CA LEU A 138 2.15 6.26 10.77
C LEU A 138 1.31 7.53 10.85
N ALA A 139 1.08 8.02 12.06
CA ALA A 139 0.50 9.34 12.32
C ALA A 139 1.18 9.95 13.54
N PHE A 140 1.43 11.25 13.52
CA PHE A 140 2.01 11.97 14.65
C PHE A 140 1.03 13.02 15.15
N GLY A 141 0.81 13.04 16.46
CA GLY A 141 -0.13 13.99 17.07
C GLY A 141 0.11 14.12 18.56
N ASN A 142 0.06 15.35 19.07
CA ASN A 142 0.26 15.67 20.49
C ASN A 142 1.56 15.09 21.08
N GLY A 143 2.64 15.04 20.29
CA GLY A 143 3.93 14.52 20.72
C GLY A 143 4.03 12.99 20.73
N THR A 144 3.03 12.27 20.23
CA THR A 144 3.01 10.81 20.17
C THR A 144 3.01 10.33 18.73
N LEU A 145 3.84 9.34 18.43
CA LEU A 145 3.79 8.59 17.18
C LEU A 145 2.82 7.42 17.34
N TYR A 146 1.89 7.29 16.41
CA TYR A 146 0.96 6.19 16.29
C TYR A 146 1.27 5.38 15.05
N ALA A 147 1.17 4.07 15.13
CA ALA A 147 1.40 3.15 14.03
C ALA A 147 0.22 2.20 13.82
N CYS A 148 -0.15 1.97 12.56
CA CYS A 148 -1.18 1.02 12.17
C CYS A 148 -0.56 -0.30 11.72
N ARG A 149 -1.15 -1.41 12.17
CA ARG A 149 -0.81 -2.77 11.74
C ARG A 149 -2.05 -3.46 11.15
N ASN A 150 -1.89 -4.07 9.98
CA ASN A 150 -2.96 -4.72 9.20
C ASN A 150 -2.70 -6.23 8.95
N ILE A 151 -1.98 -6.86 9.86
CA ILE A 151 -1.74 -8.31 9.91
C ILE A 151 -1.98 -8.75 11.36
N ALA A 152 -1.84 -10.05 11.66
CA ALA A 152 -2.01 -10.63 12.99
C ALA A 152 -1.66 -9.67 14.15
N ASN A 153 -2.63 -9.56 15.07
CA ASN A 153 -2.70 -8.55 16.12
C ASN A 153 -2.92 -7.15 15.52
N GLU A 154 -3.96 -7.00 14.71
CA GLU A 154 -4.33 -5.72 14.10
C GLU A 154 -4.76 -4.71 15.16
N ALA A 155 -4.10 -3.56 15.19
CA ALA A 155 -4.40 -2.47 16.10
C ALA A 155 -3.72 -1.17 15.67
N ILE A 156 -4.06 -0.09 16.38
CA ILE A 156 -3.25 1.13 16.44
C ILE A 156 -2.37 1.05 17.68
N TYR A 157 -1.08 1.23 17.49
CA TYR A 157 -0.06 1.21 18.54
C TYR A 157 0.46 2.62 18.78
N ALA A 158 0.66 3.00 20.04
CA ALA A 158 1.56 4.10 20.36
C ALA A 158 3.00 3.58 20.28
N VAL A 159 3.89 4.36 19.65
CA VAL A 159 5.30 4.04 19.49
C VAL A 159 6.11 5.00 20.34
N ASP A 160 6.89 4.45 21.27
CA ASP A 160 7.87 5.21 22.04
C ASP A 160 9.08 5.51 21.14
N LEU A 161 9.49 6.78 21.10
CA LEU A 161 10.61 7.28 20.30
C LEU A 161 11.91 7.36 21.11
#